data_AF-C1KM49-F1
#
_entry.id   AF-C1KM49-F1
#
_cell.length_a   1.000
_cell.length_b   1.000
_cell.length_c   1.000
_cell.angle_alpha   90.00
_cell.angle_beta   90.00
_cell.angle_gamma   90.00
#
_symmetry.space_group_name_H-M   'P 1'
#
loop_
_entity.id
_entity.type
_entity.pdbx_description
1 polymer ?
#
loop_
_entity_poly.entity_id
_entity_poly.type
_entity_poly.pdbx_seq_one_letter_code
_entity_poly.pdbx_strand_id
1 'polypeptide(L)' 'AHHLFSTMPHYHAMEATKVIKPILGEYYQFDGTSIFKAMYRETKECIYVDKDEEVKDGVYWYRNKI' A
#
# COMPACT_ATOMS: atom_id res chain seq x y z
N ALA A 1 10.12 6.58 3.89
CA ALA A 1 10.61 7.87 4.43
C ALA A 1 9.55 8.97 4.30
N HIS A 2 9.11 9.34 3.10
CA HIS A 2 8.09 10.39 2.92
C HIS A 2 6.71 10.03 3.51
N HIS A 3 6.35 8.75 3.61
CA HIS A 3 5.12 8.36 4.35
C HIS A 3 5.26 8.47 5.88
N LEU A 4 6.49 8.42 6.40
CA LEU A 4 6.78 8.60 7.83
C LEU A 4 6.87 10.09 8.18
N PHE A 5 7.42 10.89 7.27
CA PHE A 5 7.55 12.33 7.37
C PHE A 5 7.02 12.96 6.08
N SER A 6 5.73 13.31 6.05
CA SER A 6 5.03 13.79 4.84
C SER A 6 5.59 15.08 4.25
N THR A 7 6.30 15.87 5.03
CA THR A 7 6.97 17.10 4.62
C THR A 7 8.39 16.89 4.08
N MET A 8 8.92 15.66 4.17
CA MET A 8 10.28 15.36 3.72
C MET A 8 10.36 15.36 2.19
N PRO A 9 11.34 16.08 1.59
CA PRO A 9 11.49 16.12 0.15
C PRO A 9 11.98 14.80 -0.44
N HIS A 10 11.55 14.51 -1.68
CA HIS A 10 11.88 13.28 -2.39
C HIS A 10 13.38 13.14 -2.74
N TYR A 11 14.11 14.26 -2.92
CA TYR A 11 15.53 14.22 -3.27
C TYR A 11 16.42 13.67 -2.13
N HIS A 12 15.94 13.68 -0.88
CA HIS A 12 16.59 13.01 0.27
C HIS A 12 16.00 11.63 0.57
N ALA A 13 15.05 11.12 -0.23
CA ALA A 13 14.36 9.86 0.08
C ALA A 13 15.34 8.67 0.17
N MET A 14 16.39 8.65 -0.67
CA MET A 14 17.40 7.58 -0.65
C MET A 14 18.28 7.62 0.60
N GLU A 15 18.69 8.81 1.02
CA GLU A 15 19.46 9.01 2.25
C GLU A 15 18.66 8.59 3.48
N ALA A 16 17.43 9.10 3.60
CA ALA A 16 16.52 8.73 4.68
C ALA A 16 16.26 7.21 4.69
N THR A 17 16.09 6.59 3.53
CA THR A 17 15.90 5.13 3.44
C THR A 17 17.10 4.37 3.98
N LYS A 18 18.34 4.79 3.66
CA LYS A 18 19.57 4.14 4.18
C LYS A 18 19.63 4.18 5.71
N VAL A 19 19.24 5.29 6.32
CA VAL A 19 19.23 5.48 7.78
C VAL A 19 18.08 4.70 8.44
N ILE A 20 16.91 4.64 7.81
CA ILE A 20 15.72 3.95 8.35
C ILE A 20 15.87 2.42 8.30
N LYS A 21 16.50 1.87 7.25
CA LYS A 21 16.70 0.41 7.08
C LYS A 21 17.22 -0.32 8.34
N PRO A 22 18.36 0.08 8.94
CA PRO A 22 18.89 -0.60 10.13
C PRO A 22 17.99 -0.45 11.36
N ILE A 23 17.20 0.63 11.46
CA ILE A 23 16.24 0.84 12.56
C ILE A 23 15.08 -0.17 12.44
N LEU A 24 14.58 -0.39 11.22
CA LEU A 24 13.50 -1.35 10.97
C LEU A 24 13.96 -2.81 11.11
N GLY A 25 15.23 -3.11 10.84
CA GLY A 25 15.78 -4.45 10.98
C GLY A 25 14.97 -5.49 10.19
N GLU A 26 14.48 -6.52 10.87
CA GLU A 26 13.67 -7.60 10.29
C GLU A 26 12.31 -7.11 9.74
N TYR A 27 11.83 -5.96 10.20
CA TYR A 27 10.58 -5.35 9.70
C TYR A 27 10.78 -4.58 8.40
N TYR A 28 12.00 -4.41 7.92
CA TYR A 28 12.24 -3.75 6.63
C TYR A 28 11.74 -4.63 5.48
N GLN A 29 10.69 -4.17 4.81
CA GLN A 29 10.12 -4.82 3.63
C GLN A 29 10.50 -4.04 2.36
N PHE A 30 10.86 -4.77 1.30
CA PHE A 30 11.16 -4.21 -0.02
C PHE A 30 10.46 -5.03 -1.10
N ASP A 31 9.61 -4.38 -1.91
CA ASP A 31 9.01 -4.97 -3.10
C ASP A 31 9.82 -4.53 -4.34
N GLY A 32 10.50 -5.48 -4.98
CA GLY A 32 11.25 -5.27 -6.21
C GLY A 32 10.43 -5.44 -7.50
N THR A 33 9.11 -5.61 -7.39
CA THR A 33 8.22 -5.77 -8.54
C THR A 33 8.28 -4.54 -9.44
N SER A 34 8.39 -4.75 -10.75
CA SER A 34 8.32 -3.67 -11.75
C SER A 34 7.04 -2.85 -11.56
N ILE A 35 7.15 -1.52 -11.66
CA ILE A 35 6.04 -0.58 -11.43
C ILE A 35 4.80 -0.97 -12.24
N PHE A 36 4.97 -1.34 -13.51
CA PHE A 36 3.84 -1.74 -14.36
C PHE A 36 3.16 -3.03 -13.88
N LYS A 37 3.94 -4.00 -13.42
CA LYS A 37 3.43 -5.27 -12.90
C LYS A 37 2.73 -5.06 -11.55
N ALA A 38 3.32 -4.25 -10.67
CA ALA A 38 2.72 -3.89 -9.39
C ALA A 38 1.41 -3.14 -9.62
N MET A 39 1.40 -2.12 -10.47
CA MET A 39 0.20 -1.36 -10.82
C MET A 39 -0.91 -2.25 -11.38
N TYR A 40 -0.58 -3.20 -12.27
CA TYR A 40 -1.55 -4.15 -12.82
C TYR A 40 -2.14 -5.05 -11.72
N ARG A 41 -1.29 -5.62 -10.85
CA ARG A 41 -1.71 -6.42 -9.69
C ARG A 41 -2.65 -5.63 -8.79
N GLU A 42 -2.24 -4.45 -8.31
CA GLU A 42 -3.05 -3.63 -7.41
C GLU A 42 -4.38 -3.22 -8.04
N THR A 43 -4.41 -2.97 -9.35
CA THR A 43 -5.67 -2.66 -10.04
C THR A 43 -6.59 -3.87 -10.14
N LYS A 44 -6.04 -5.05 -10.43
CA LYS A 44 -6.78 -6.31 -10.64
C LYS A 44 -7.21 -7.01 -9.35
N GLU A 45 -6.45 -6.84 -8.29
CA GLU A 45 -6.64 -7.53 -7.00
C GLU A 45 -7.18 -6.59 -5.91
N CYS A 46 -7.58 -5.37 -6.27
CA CYS A 46 -8.13 -4.40 -5.34
C CYS A 46 -9.41 -4.93 -4.69
N ILE A 47 -9.33 -5.19 -3.39
CA ILE A 47 -10.48 -5.56 -2.57
C ILE A 47 -11.09 -4.29 -2.00
N TYR A 48 -12.39 -4.12 -2.20
CA TYR A 48 -13.18 -3.04 -1.60
C TYR A 48 -14.29 -3.62 -0.74
N VAL A 49 -14.74 -2.83 0.23
CA VAL A 49 -15.87 -3.17 1.10
C VAL A 49 -17.12 -2.53 0.52
N ASP A 50 -18.12 -3.35 0.22
CA ASP A 50 -19.42 -2.88 -0.27
C ASP A 50 -20.55 -3.36 0.61
N LYS A 51 -21.66 -2.62 0.63
CA LYS A 51 -22.85 -3.02 1.38
C LYS A 51 -23.51 -4.23 0.72
N ASP A 52 -24.15 -5.07 1.54
CA ASP A 52 -25.09 -6.05 1.02
C ASP A 52 -26.29 -5.33 0.36
N GLU A 53 -26.71 -5.78 -0.82
CA GLU A 53 -27.82 -5.17 -1.56
C GLU A 53 -29.19 -5.60 -1.01
N GLU A 54 -29.27 -6.77 -0.37
CA GLU A 54 -30.49 -7.36 0.18
C GLU A 54 -30.74 -6.92 1.63
N VAL A 55 -29.68 -6.64 2.39
CA VAL A 55 -29.77 -6.22 3.80
C VAL A 55 -29.58 -4.71 3.93
N LYS A 56 -30.61 -4.04 4.47
CA LYS A 56 -30.69 -2.58 4.53
C LYS A 56 -29.52 -1.93 5.31
N ASP A 57 -29.05 -2.56 6.39
CA ASP A 57 -27.97 -2.03 7.23
C ASP A 57 -27.20 -3.15 7.96
N GLY A 58 -25.89 -2.94 8.16
CA GLY A 58 -25.07 -3.72 9.10
C GLY A 58 -24.26 -4.88 8.51
N VAL A 59 -24.50 -5.26 7.25
CA VAL A 59 -23.73 -6.32 6.55
C VAL A 59 -22.93 -5.71 5.40
N TYR A 60 -21.64 -6.06 5.35
CA TYR A 60 -20.70 -5.61 4.32
C TYR A 60 -19.89 -6.80 3.80
N TRP A 61 -19.57 -6.78 2.50
CA TRP A 61 -18.81 -7.82 1.83
C TRP A 61 -17.52 -7.28 1.24
N TYR A 62 -16.46 -8.08 1.32
CA TYR A 62 -15.24 -7.87 0.55
C TYR A 62 -15.49 -8.32 -0.89
N ARG A 63 -15.34 -7.40 -1.85
CA ARG A 63 -15.53 -7.66 -3.28
C ARG A 63 -14.30 -7.21 -4.07
N ASN A 64 -14.16 -7.74 -5.28
CA ASN A 64 -13.19 -7.29 -6.28
C ASN A 64 -13.96 -6.98 -7.59
N LYS A 65 -13.66 -5.85 -8.25
CA LYS A 65 -14.41 -5.36 -9.43
C LYS A 65 -13.92 -5.93 -10.75
N ILE A 66 -12.74 -6.55 -10.79
CA ILE A 66 -12.13 -7.07 -12.03
C ILE A 66 -11.89 -8.57 -11.96
#